data_AF-A0A660UQ88-F1
#
_entry.id   AF-A0A660UQ88-F1
#
_cell.length_a   1.000
_cell.length_b   1.000
_cell.length_c   1.000
_cell.angle_alpha   90.00
_cell.angle_beta   90.00
_cell.angle_gamma   90.00
#
_symmetry.space_group_name_H-M   'P 1'
#
loop_
_entity.id
_entity.type
_entity.pdbx_description
1 polymer ?
#
loop_
_entity_poly.entity_id
_entity_poly.type
_entity_poly.pdbx_seq_one_letter_code
_entity_poly.pdbx_strand_id
1 'polypeptide(L)'
;MKTTVFSILVVVMMLTFASGCGPSAKLTVPQRQKIIVDMETQTLQRLYQEQPATRDKIRKAAGYGVFANANVNVIFASAGGGYGVVVDNSTGRKTYMKMALGGIGLGLGVKDYRQVLIFKSKEALNKFVTSGWEFGGHADAAAKAGETGGELSAEGDIAADIEVYAMTESGLALQATVTGTKYWKNEDLN
;
A
#
# COMPACT_ATOMS: atom_id res chain seq x y z
N MET A 1 6.79 41.23 9.81
CA MET A 1 7.18 40.62 8.51
C MET A 1 7.59 39.16 8.59
N LYS A 2 8.12 38.63 9.71
CA LYS A 2 8.52 37.20 9.80
C LYS A 2 7.36 36.20 9.98
N THR A 3 6.23 36.61 10.55
CA THR A 3 5.05 35.75 10.82
C THR A 3 4.16 35.50 9.60
N THR A 4 4.07 36.47 8.69
CA THR A 4 3.29 36.37 7.44
C THR A 4 3.95 35.43 6.42
N VAL A 5 5.29 35.41 6.37
CA VAL A 5 6.05 34.52 5.48
C VAL A 5 5.92 33.06 5.94
N PHE A 6 5.88 32.81 7.24
CA PHE A 6 5.66 31.45 7.77
C PHE A 6 4.23 30.95 7.52
N SER A 7 3.23 31.83 7.60
CA SER A 7 1.84 31.47 7.30
C SER A 7 1.59 31.22 5.81
N ILE A 8 2.28 31.92 4.92
CA ILE A 8 2.19 31.68 3.46
C ILE A 8 2.90 30.38 3.08
N LEU A 9 3.99 30.00 3.77
CA LEU A 9 4.68 28.73 3.51
C LEU A 9 3.83 27.50 3.86
N VAL A 10 3.03 27.58 4.93
CA VAL A 10 2.13 26.50 5.36
C VAL A 10 0.91 26.36 4.45
N VAL A 11 0.39 27.47 3.90
CA VAL A 11 -0.77 27.44 2.98
C VAL A 11 -0.40 26.95 1.57
N VAL A 12 0.82 27.24 1.08
CA VAL A 12 1.29 26.74 -0.22
C VAL A 12 1.61 25.23 -0.19
N MET A 13 1.98 24.69 0.97
CA MET A 13 2.22 23.25 1.16
C MET A 13 0.93 22.41 1.21
N MET A 14 -0.23 23.05 1.41
CA MET A 14 -1.53 22.37 1.51
C MET A 14 -2.28 22.24 0.17
N LEU A 15 -1.83 22.94 -0.88
CA LEU A 15 -2.54 23.06 -2.17
C LEU A 15 -1.97 22.21 -3.33
N THR A 16 -0.94 21.39 -3.09
CA THR A 16 -0.28 20.57 -4.13
C THR A 16 -0.48 19.06 -3.97
N PHE A 17 -1.55 18.63 -3.29
CA PHE A 17 -1.86 17.20 -3.09
C PHE A 17 -2.54 16.49 -4.27
N ALA A 18 -2.61 17.10 -5.47
CA ALA A 18 -3.25 16.50 -6.64
C ALA A 18 -2.28 15.80 -7.62
N SER A 19 -1.09 15.39 -7.17
CA SER A 19 -0.17 14.58 -7.99
C SER A 19 -0.51 13.11 -7.83
N GLY A 20 -1.45 12.62 -8.64
CA GLY A 20 -1.88 11.23 -8.66
C GLY A 20 -0.71 10.27 -8.85
N CYS A 21 -0.31 9.61 -7.77
CA CYS A 21 0.63 8.49 -7.81
C CYS A 21 -0.07 7.29 -8.47
N GLY A 22 0.36 6.89 -9.66
CA GLY A 22 -0.22 5.77 -10.42
C GLY A 22 -0.01 5.88 -11.94
N PRO A 23 -0.56 4.94 -12.72
CA PRO A 23 -0.58 5.02 -14.18
C PRO A 23 -1.10 6.39 -14.67
N SER A 24 -0.49 6.94 -15.73
CA SER A 24 -0.73 8.31 -16.19
C SER A 24 -2.22 8.65 -16.25
N ALA A 25 -2.60 9.79 -15.64
CA ALA A 25 -3.97 10.29 -15.68
C ALA A 25 -4.48 10.59 -17.11
N LYS A 26 -3.58 10.64 -18.11
CA LYS A 26 -3.94 10.78 -19.53
C LYS A 26 -4.49 9.50 -20.16
N LEU A 27 -4.33 8.34 -19.49
CA LEU A 27 -4.86 7.06 -19.94
C LEU A 27 -6.31 6.91 -19.51
N THR A 28 -7.09 6.18 -20.32
CA THR A 28 -8.46 5.79 -19.96
C THR A 28 -8.47 4.88 -18.74
N VAL A 29 -9.59 4.84 -17.99
CA VAL A 29 -9.75 3.95 -16.83
C VAL A 29 -9.40 2.48 -17.16
N PRO A 30 -9.90 1.88 -18.27
CA PRO A 30 -9.57 0.50 -18.60
C PRO A 30 -8.06 0.28 -18.87
N GLN A 31 -7.38 1.25 -19.49
CA GLN A 31 -5.94 1.17 -19.72
C GLN A 31 -5.15 1.21 -18.40
N ARG A 32 -5.54 2.10 -17.47
CA ARG A 32 -4.91 2.18 -16.15
C ARG A 32 -5.15 0.89 -15.35
N GLN A 33 -6.38 0.37 -15.36
CA GLN A 33 -6.73 -0.90 -14.72
C GLN A 33 -5.92 -2.06 -15.32
N LYS A 34 -5.77 -2.11 -16.65
CA LYS A 34 -4.96 -3.11 -17.33
C LYS A 34 -3.50 -3.09 -16.87
N ILE A 35 -2.88 -1.91 -16.77
CA ILE A 35 -1.50 -1.77 -16.27
C ILE A 35 -1.38 -2.38 -14.86
N ILE A 36 -2.37 -2.14 -13.99
CA ILE A 36 -2.36 -2.66 -12.63
C ILE A 36 -2.54 -4.19 -12.61
N VAL A 37 -3.41 -4.74 -13.45
CA VAL A 37 -3.62 -6.20 -13.58
C VAL A 37 -2.40 -6.91 -14.19
N ASP A 38 -1.74 -6.28 -15.16
CA ASP A 38 -0.50 -6.81 -15.73
C ASP A 38 0.61 -6.81 -14.66
N MET A 39 0.73 -5.73 -13.87
CA MET A 39 1.65 -5.65 -12.72
C MET A 39 1.35 -6.70 -11.65
N GLU A 40 0.07 -6.90 -11.31
CA GLU A 40 -0.39 -7.94 -10.39
C GLU A 40 0.08 -9.33 -10.84
N THR A 41 -0.17 -9.65 -12.11
CA THR A 41 0.16 -10.94 -12.72
C THR A 41 1.65 -11.21 -12.66
N GLN A 42 2.47 -10.24 -13.08
CA GLN A 42 3.93 -10.35 -13.08
C GLN A 42 4.49 -10.53 -11.66
N THR A 43 3.95 -9.77 -10.71
CA THR A 43 4.39 -9.80 -9.31
C THR A 43 4.04 -11.12 -8.64
N LEU A 44 2.85 -11.68 -8.89
CA LEU A 44 2.48 -13.00 -8.38
C LEU A 44 3.32 -14.12 -9.01
N GLN A 45 3.56 -14.06 -10.32
CA GLN A 45 4.45 -15.01 -10.99
C GLN A 45 5.83 -15.04 -10.35
N ARG A 46 6.39 -13.85 -10.11
CA ARG A 46 7.67 -13.70 -9.40
C ARG A 46 7.61 -14.25 -7.98
N LEU A 47 6.60 -13.89 -7.20
CA LEU A 47 6.44 -14.40 -5.84
C LEU A 47 6.38 -15.93 -5.80
N TYR A 48 5.69 -16.57 -6.74
CA TYR A 48 5.60 -18.03 -6.81
C TYR A 48 6.91 -18.70 -7.21
N GLN A 49 7.79 -18.00 -7.92
CA GLN A 49 9.13 -18.49 -8.21
C GLN A 49 10.05 -18.38 -6.98
N GLU A 50 10.00 -17.23 -6.29
CA GLU A 50 10.85 -16.96 -5.12
C GLU A 50 10.38 -17.67 -3.85
N GLN A 51 9.06 -17.86 -3.69
CA GLN A 51 8.45 -18.53 -2.54
C GLN A 51 7.22 -19.37 -2.96
N PRO A 52 7.41 -20.59 -3.48
CA PRO A 52 6.33 -21.42 -4.05
C PRO A 52 5.16 -21.71 -3.10
N ALA A 53 5.42 -21.80 -1.79
CA ALA A 53 4.40 -22.06 -0.78
C ALA A 53 3.30 -20.97 -0.72
N THR A 54 3.59 -19.76 -1.20
CA THR A 54 2.62 -18.66 -1.26
C THR A 54 1.45 -18.94 -2.19
N ARG A 55 1.63 -19.80 -3.19
CA ARG A 55 0.55 -20.18 -4.13
C ARG A 55 -0.64 -20.78 -3.40
N ASP A 56 -0.39 -21.68 -2.46
CA ASP A 56 -1.44 -22.29 -1.64
C ASP A 56 -1.99 -21.32 -0.60
N LYS A 57 -1.16 -20.45 -0.04
CA LYS A 57 -1.62 -19.41 0.90
C LYS A 57 -2.61 -18.45 0.23
N ILE A 58 -2.25 -17.91 -0.93
CA ILE A 58 -3.11 -17.00 -1.69
C ILE A 58 -4.40 -17.69 -2.10
N ARG A 59 -4.34 -18.95 -2.55
CA ARG A 59 -5.54 -19.72 -2.92
C ARG A 59 -6.52 -19.92 -1.76
N LYS A 60 -6.02 -20.08 -0.53
CA LYS A 60 -6.83 -20.34 0.67
C LYS A 60 -7.23 -19.07 1.44
N ALA A 61 -6.64 -17.93 1.12
CA ALA A 61 -6.89 -16.66 1.76
C ALA A 61 -8.29 -16.10 1.46
N ALA A 62 -8.77 -15.17 2.28
CA ALA A 62 -9.98 -14.41 1.99
C ALA A 62 -9.80 -13.49 0.76
N GLY A 63 -8.56 -13.03 0.55
CA GLY A 63 -8.16 -12.24 -0.60
C GLY A 63 -6.67 -11.93 -0.55
N TYR A 64 -6.19 -11.20 -1.55
CA TYR A 64 -4.80 -10.76 -1.60
C TYR A 64 -4.68 -9.36 -2.20
N GLY A 65 -3.62 -8.64 -1.85
CA GLY A 65 -3.29 -7.33 -2.40
C GLY A 65 -1.93 -7.37 -3.08
N VAL A 66 -1.80 -6.72 -4.24
CA VAL A 66 -0.53 -6.61 -4.97
C VAL A 66 -0.26 -5.16 -5.29
N PHE A 67 0.94 -4.70 -4.93
CA PHE A 67 1.31 -3.29 -4.98
C PHE A 67 2.71 -3.09 -5.58
N ALA A 68 2.89 -1.93 -6.20
CA ALA A 68 4.15 -1.49 -6.78
C ALA A 68 4.42 -0.02 -6.43
N ASN A 69 5.69 0.33 -6.25
CA ASN A 69 6.10 1.73 -6.27
C ASN A 69 5.89 2.33 -7.67
N ALA A 70 5.50 3.60 -7.73
CA ALA A 70 5.38 4.33 -8.99
C ALA A 70 6.79 4.65 -9.50
N ASN A 71 7.35 3.81 -10.37
CA ASN A 71 8.60 4.10 -11.06
C ASN A 71 8.39 4.80 -12.41
N VAL A 72 9.43 5.54 -12.81
CA VAL A 72 9.65 6.39 -14.00
C VAL A 72 8.95 7.77 -14.06
N ASN A 73 9.74 8.82 -13.75
CA ASN A 73 9.61 10.26 -14.07
C ASN A 73 9.13 11.29 -13.01
N VAL A 74 8.86 10.91 -11.75
CA VAL A 74 8.51 11.91 -10.72
C VAL A 74 9.75 12.26 -9.88
N ILE A 75 10.71 12.98 -10.48
CA ILE A 75 11.99 13.38 -9.86
C ILE A 75 11.81 14.36 -8.67
N PHE A 76 10.59 14.82 -8.36
CA PHE A 76 10.37 15.93 -7.41
C PHE A 76 9.33 15.69 -6.30
N ALA A 77 8.91 14.45 -6.05
CA ALA A 77 8.06 14.15 -4.88
C ALA A 77 8.87 13.34 -3.85
N SER A 78 9.29 13.99 -2.78
CA SER A 78 9.97 13.41 -1.62
C SER A 78 9.12 12.40 -0.81
N ALA A 79 7.90 12.09 -1.28
CA ALA A 79 7.03 11.04 -0.75
C ALA A 79 6.86 9.94 -1.81
N GLY A 80 7.40 8.75 -1.54
CA GLY A 80 7.29 7.59 -2.44
C GLY A 80 5.83 7.11 -2.52
N GLY A 81 5.18 7.31 -3.66
CA GLY A 81 3.84 6.81 -3.94
C GLY A 81 3.84 5.52 -4.75
N GLY A 82 2.72 4.80 -4.75
CA GLY A 82 2.54 3.56 -5.48
C GLY A 82 1.08 3.26 -5.79
N TYR A 83 0.86 2.17 -6.50
CA TYR A 83 -0.45 1.72 -6.95
C TYR A 83 -0.56 0.21 -6.81
N GLY A 84 -1.80 -0.28 -6.73
CA GLY A 84 -2.04 -1.71 -6.61
C GLY A 84 -3.49 -2.10 -6.78
N VAL A 85 -3.73 -3.38 -6.56
CA VAL A 85 -5.06 -3.98 -6.60
C VAL A 85 -5.20 -4.96 -5.44
N VAL A 86 -6.39 -4.96 -4.83
CA VAL A 86 -6.82 -5.96 -3.86
C VAL A 86 -7.89 -6.82 -4.51
N VAL A 87 -7.74 -8.13 -4.41
CA VAL A 87 -8.65 -9.11 -5.00
C VAL A 87 -9.35 -9.88 -3.88
N ASP A 88 -10.67 -9.89 -3.95
CA ASP A 88 -11.52 -10.73 -3.12
C ASP A 88 -11.60 -12.13 -3.73
N ASN A 89 -11.06 -13.14 -3.05
CA ASN A 89 -11.02 -14.50 -3.61
C ASN A 89 -12.40 -15.14 -3.73
N SER A 90 -13.37 -14.72 -2.91
CA SER A 90 -14.72 -15.27 -2.95
C SER A 90 -15.56 -14.75 -4.11
N THR A 91 -15.29 -13.51 -4.55
CA THR A 91 -16.11 -12.85 -5.59
C THR A 91 -15.34 -12.53 -6.87
N GLY A 92 -14.01 -12.65 -6.86
CA GLY A 92 -13.13 -12.16 -7.93
C GLY A 92 -13.11 -10.63 -8.08
N ARG A 93 -13.70 -9.89 -7.13
CA ARG A 93 -13.80 -8.43 -7.22
C ARG A 93 -12.41 -7.83 -7.03
N LYS A 94 -12.02 -6.96 -7.95
CA LYS A 94 -10.81 -6.15 -7.89
C LYS A 94 -11.13 -4.77 -7.33
N THR A 95 -10.40 -4.33 -6.32
CA THR A 95 -10.42 -2.97 -5.81
C THR A 95 -9.07 -2.33 -6.06
N TYR A 96 -9.05 -1.25 -6.82
CA TYR A 96 -7.83 -0.53 -7.17
C TYR A 96 -7.44 0.43 -6.04
N MET A 97 -6.16 0.42 -5.68
CA MET A 97 -5.66 1.08 -4.49
C MET A 97 -4.48 1.98 -4.83
N LYS A 98 -4.31 3.04 -4.05
CA LYS A 98 -3.10 3.87 -3.97
C LYS A 98 -2.35 3.47 -2.70
N MET A 99 -1.03 3.62 -2.73
CA MET A 99 -0.18 3.48 -1.54
C MET A 99 0.79 4.65 -1.45
N ALA A 100 1.21 5.01 -0.24
CA ALA A 100 2.33 5.90 0.01
C ALA A 100 3.19 5.34 1.13
N LEU A 101 4.50 5.38 0.92
CA LEU A 101 5.48 5.02 1.92
C LEU A 101 5.97 6.30 2.61
N GLY A 102 5.67 6.44 3.90
CA GLY A 102 6.15 7.50 4.78
C GLY A 102 7.00 6.89 5.89
N GLY A 103 8.33 6.96 5.77
CA GLY A 103 9.22 6.42 6.80
C GLY A 103 10.69 6.38 6.37
N ILE A 104 11.57 6.49 7.36
CA ILE A 104 13.02 6.38 7.23
C ILE A 104 13.35 4.89 7.12
N GLY A 105 13.59 4.36 5.92
CA GLY A 105 14.01 2.95 5.80
C GLY A 105 14.03 2.36 4.39
N LEU A 106 13.12 2.79 3.51
CA LEU A 106 13.22 2.51 2.08
C LEU A 106 13.81 3.75 1.42
N GLY A 107 15.14 3.83 1.50
CA GLY A 107 15.92 5.01 1.15
C GLY A 107 15.77 5.47 -0.31
N LEU A 108 16.33 6.65 -0.55
CA LEU A 108 16.61 7.22 -1.86
C LEU A 108 17.39 6.21 -2.72
N GLY A 109 16.72 5.34 -3.48
CA GLY A 109 17.40 4.41 -4.39
C GLY A 109 16.69 3.12 -4.78
N VAL A 110 15.62 2.69 -4.09
CA VAL A 110 14.90 1.46 -4.48
C VAL A 110 13.99 1.75 -5.68
N LYS A 111 14.49 1.41 -6.87
CA LYS A 111 13.80 1.60 -8.15
C LYS A 111 12.79 0.51 -8.48
N ASP A 112 12.86 -0.66 -7.87
CA ASP A 112 11.83 -1.67 -8.05
C ASP A 112 11.41 -2.19 -6.69
N TYR A 113 10.20 -1.84 -6.26
CA TYR A 113 9.60 -2.31 -5.04
C TYR A 113 8.23 -2.89 -5.37
N ARG A 114 8.02 -4.13 -4.96
CA ARG A 114 6.75 -4.84 -5.09
C ARG A 114 6.36 -5.43 -3.75
N GLN A 115 5.06 -5.53 -3.52
CA GLN A 115 4.53 -6.08 -2.29
C GLN A 115 3.30 -6.93 -2.57
N VAL A 116 3.22 -8.06 -1.87
CA VAL A 116 2.03 -8.91 -1.84
C VAL A 116 1.56 -9.03 -0.40
N LEU A 117 0.28 -8.73 -0.18
CA LEU A 117 -0.41 -8.90 1.09
C LEU A 117 -1.38 -10.06 0.95
N ILE A 118 -1.36 -10.98 1.91
CA ILE A 118 -2.28 -12.12 1.96
C ILE A 118 -3.20 -11.92 3.17
N PHE A 119 -4.50 -11.77 2.91
CA PHE A 119 -5.50 -11.54 3.95
C PHE A 119 -6.09 -12.88 4.39
N LYS A 120 -5.72 -13.34 5.59
CA LYS A 120 -6.16 -14.63 6.13
C LYS A 120 -7.66 -14.62 6.48
N SER A 121 -8.19 -13.48 6.91
CA SER A 121 -9.59 -13.31 7.29
C SER A 121 -10.34 -12.32 6.40
N LYS A 122 -11.65 -12.50 6.30
CA LYS A 122 -12.55 -11.60 5.56
C LYS A 122 -12.65 -10.24 6.23
N GLU A 123 -12.54 -10.20 7.56
CA GLU A 123 -12.51 -8.98 8.35
C GLU A 123 -11.29 -8.13 7.98
N ALA A 124 -10.09 -8.73 7.95
CA ALA A 124 -8.88 -8.02 7.55
C ALA A 124 -8.97 -7.48 6.11
N LEU A 125 -9.45 -8.30 5.17
CA LEU A 125 -9.68 -7.87 3.79
C LEU A 125 -10.65 -6.69 3.72
N ASN A 126 -11.80 -6.80 4.39
CA ASN A 126 -12.83 -5.78 4.35
C ASN A 126 -12.34 -4.48 4.98
N LYS A 127 -11.75 -4.53 6.18
CA LYS A 127 -11.22 -3.34 6.87
C LYS A 127 -10.16 -2.63 6.04
N PHE A 128 -9.22 -3.39 5.47
CA PHE A 128 -8.17 -2.84 4.60
C PHE A 128 -8.76 -2.12 3.38
N VAL A 129 -9.76 -2.72 2.74
CA VAL A 129 -10.41 -2.14 1.56
C VAL A 129 -11.27 -0.93 1.94
N THR A 130 -12.08 -0.99 3.01
CA THR A 130 -13.05 0.05 3.35
C THR A 130 -12.42 1.27 3.98
N SER A 131 -11.51 1.05 4.93
CA SER A 131 -10.95 2.10 5.78
C SER A 131 -9.57 2.54 5.32
N GLY A 132 -8.99 1.84 4.34
CA GLY A 132 -7.57 1.91 4.08
C GLY A 132 -6.79 1.20 5.18
N TRP A 133 -5.47 1.34 5.14
CA TRP A 133 -4.60 0.75 6.13
C TRP A 133 -3.32 1.57 6.29
N GLU A 134 -2.80 1.65 7.50
CA GLU A 134 -1.53 2.31 7.75
C GLU A 134 -0.70 1.44 8.70
N PHE A 135 0.30 0.75 8.15
CA PHE A 135 1.21 0.04 9.03
C PHE A 135 2.19 1.04 9.67
N GLY A 136 2.44 0.92 10.97
CA GLY A 136 3.42 1.74 11.69
C GLY A 136 2.90 3.03 12.34
N GLY A 137 1.82 3.62 11.84
CA GLY A 137 1.21 4.83 12.45
C GLY A 137 0.51 4.60 13.79
N HIS A 138 0.22 3.34 14.11
CA HIS A 138 -0.62 2.97 15.28
C HIS A 138 0.20 2.67 16.55
N ALA A 139 1.54 2.57 16.45
CA ALA A 139 2.41 2.39 17.62
C ALA A 139 2.42 3.62 18.54
N ASP A 140 2.41 4.83 17.97
CA ASP A 140 2.34 6.09 18.72
C ASP A 140 0.95 6.34 19.34
N ALA A 141 -0.12 5.82 18.73
CA ALA A 141 -1.47 5.88 19.29
C ALA A 141 -1.59 4.93 20.50
N ALA A 142 -1.02 3.72 20.41
CA ALA A 142 -1.01 2.76 21.51
C ALA A 142 -0.23 3.27 22.75
N ALA A 143 0.89 3.97 22.54
CA ALA A 143 1.68 4.55 23.62
C ALA A 143 0.98 5.73 24.32
N LYS A 144 0.10 6.46 23.62
CA LYS A 144 -0.64 7.61 24.16
C LYS A 144 -2.00 7.23 24.76
N ALA A 145 -2.59 6.12 24.33
CA ALA A 145 -3.93 5.67 24.70
C ALA A 145 -3.91 4.55 25.75
N GLY A 146 -3.04 4.66 26.76
CA GLY A 146 -2.85 3.66 27.83
C GLY A 146 -4.10 3.24 28.60
N GLU A 147 -5.27 3.84 28.33
CA GLU A 147 -6.54 3.56 29.02
C GLU A 147 -7.67 3.05 28.09
N THR A 148 -7.44 2.85 26.78
CA THR A 148 -8.51 2.52 25.79
C THR A 148 -8.27 1.22 25.02
N GLY A 149 -7.63 0.23 25.64
CA GLY A 149 -7.01 -0.96 25.02
C GLY A 149 -7.88 -1.88 24.12
N GLY A 150 -9.16 -1.62 23.91
CA GLY A 150 -10.04 -2.45 23.06
C GLY A 150 -9.79 -2.31 21.55
N GLU A 151 -9.72 -1.07 21.03
CA GLU A 151 -9.56 -0.83 19.58
C GLU A 151 -8.14 -1.16 19.09
N LEU A 152 -7.13 -0.91 19.93
CA LEU A 152 -5.74 -1.23 19.64
C LEU A 152 -5.49 -2.75 19.55
N SER A 153 -6.14 -3.54 20.42
CA SER A 153 -6.09 -5.00 20.35
C SER A 153 -6.76 -5.50 19.06
N ALA A 154 -7.94 -4.98 18.70
CA ALA A 154 -8.63 -5.38 17.47
C ALA A 154 -7.82 -5.03 16.20
N GLU A 155 -7.11 -3.91 16.18
CA GLU A 155 -6.24 -3.54 15.06
C GLU A 155 -4.95 -4.37 14.99
N GLY A 156 -4.37 -4.71 16.14
CA GLY A 156 -3.25 -5.65 16.22
C GLY A 156 -3.64 -7.06 15.75
N ASP A 157 -4.81 -7.53 16.13
CA ASP A 157 -5.36 -8.82 15.72
C ASP A 157 -5.62 -8.85 14.20
N ILE A 158 -6.15 -7.77 13.64
CA ILE A 158 -6.34 -7.65 12.19
C ILE A 158 -5.00 -7.57 11.45
N ALA A 159 -4.00 -6.90 12.01
CA ALA A 159 -2.65 -6.88 11.43
C ALA A 159 -2.01 -8.28 11.42
N ALA A 160 -2.26 -9.11 12.44
CA ALA A 160 -1.77 -10.49 12.51
C ALA A 160 -2.38 -11.40 11.43
N ASP A 161 -3.56 -11.04 10.93
CA ASP A 161 -4.25 -11.69 9.83
C ASP A 161 -3.78 -11.25 8.43
N ILE A 162 -2.78 -10.36 8.35
CA ILE A 162 -2.19 -9.91 7.09
C ILE A 162 -0.75 -10.39 7.02
N GLU A 163 -0.47 -11.31 6.10
CA GLU A 163 0.90 -11.73 5.81
C GLU A 163 1.46 -10.90 4.65
N VAL A 164 2.70 -10.39 4.81
CA VAL A 164 3.30 -9.45 3.87
C VAL A 164 4.59 -9.99 3.29
N TYR A 165 4.71 -9.92 1.97
CA TYR A 165 5.89 -10.25 1.20
C TYR A 165 6.36 -9.03 0.42
N ALA A 166 7.60 -8.60 0.64
CA ALA A 166 8.20 -7.48 -0.09
C ALA A 166 9.35 -7.96 -0.97
N MET A 167 9.34 -7.53 -2.24
CA MET A 167 10.34 -7.87 -3.25
C MET A 167 11.02 -6.60 -3.76
N THR A 168 12.35 -6.65 -3.91
CA THR A 168 13.18 -5.59 -4.49
C THR A 168 13.91 -6.10 -5.73
N GLU A 169 14.74 -5.29 -6.38
CA GLU A 169 15.60 -5.77 -7.50
C GLU A 169 16.48 -6.97 -7.12
N SER A 170 16.86 -7.11 -5.84
CA SER A 170 17.72 -8.19 -5.36
C SER A 170 17.00 -9.50 -5.04
N GLY A 171 15.68 -9.57 -5.19
CA GLY A 171 14.87 -10.75 -4.83
C GLY A 171 13.82 -10.47 -3.76
N LEU A 172 13.26 -11.52 -3.17
CA LEU A 172 12.39 -11.42 -2.00
C LEU A 172 13.23 -10.85 -0.86
N ALA A 173 12.97 -9.59 -0.54
CA ALA A 173 13.80 -8.87 0.40
C ALA A 173 13.46 -9.29 1.83
N LEU A 174 12.17 -9.36 2.16
CA LEU A 174 11.71 -9.52 3.53
C LEU A 174 10.29 -10.09 3.59
N GLN A 175 10.09 -11.03 4.52
CA GLN A 175 8.81 -11.23 5.19
C GLN A 175 8.84 -10.35 6.45
N ALA A 176 8.25 -9.16 6.39
CA ALA A 176 8.38 -8.16 7.44
C ALA A 176 7.06 -7.45 7.77
N THR A 177 6.99 -6.92 8.98
CA THR A 177 6.08 -5.83 9.32
C THR A 177 6.51 -4.62 8.51
N VAL A 178 5.82 -4.34 7.41
CA VAL A 178 6.01 -3.09 6.67
C VAL A 178 5.56 -1.99 7.61
N THR A 179 6.37 -0.96 7.84
CA THR A 179 6.05 0.15 8.76
C THR A 179 6.17 1.44 7.96
N GLY A 180 5.30 2.41 8.24
CA GLY A 180 5.26 3.66 7.52
C GLY A 180 4.70 3.51 6.10
N THR A 181 3.68 2.68 5.90
CA THR A 181 3.01 2.58 4.59
C THR A 181 1.51 2.71 4.75
N LYS A 182 0.94 3.66 4.02
CA LYS A 182 -0.49 3.96 3.96
C LYS A 182 -1.08 3.44 2.66
N TYR A 183 -2.27 2.86 2.71
CA TYR A 183 -3.06 2.39 1.58
C TYR A 183 -4.45 3.00 1.63
N TRP A 184 -5.00 3.36 0.48
CA TRP A 184 -6.36 3.86 0.35
C TRP A 184 -6.91 3.56 -1.04
N LYS A 185 -8.25 3.53 -1.18
CA LYS A 185 -8.89 3.27 -2.48
C LYS A 185 -8.50 4.34 -3.49
N ASN A 186 -8.38 3.91 -4.74
CA ASN A 186 -8.26 4.82 -5.87
C ASN A 186 -9.67 5.14 -6.41
N GLU A 187 -10.27 6.26 -5.99
CA GLU A 187 -11.62 6.66 -6.42
C GLU A 187 -11.76 6.79 -7.95
N ASP A 188 -10.68 7.07 -8.67
CA ASP A 188 -10.71 7.23 -10.13
C ASP A 188 -10.84 5.91 -10.92
N LEU A 189 -10.73 4.76 -10.23
CA LEU A 189 -10.64 3.44 -10.84
C LEU A 189 -11.67 2.42 -10.33
N ASN A 190 -12.49 2.77 -9.32
CA ASN A 190 -13.45 1.87 -8.68
C ASN A 190 -14.89 2.29 -8.91
#